data_AF-A0A514BMY1-F1
#
_entry.id   AF-A0A514BMY1-F1
#
_cell.length_a   1.000
_cell.length_b   1.000
_cell.length_c   1.000
_cell.angle_alpha   90.00
_cell.angle_beta   90.00
_cell.angle_gamma   90.00
#
_symmetry.space_group_name_H-M   'P 1'
#
loop_
_entity.id
_entity.type
_entity.pdbx_description
1 polymer ?
#
loop_
_entity_poly.entity_id
_entity_poly.type
_entity_poly.pdbx_seq_one_letter_code
_entity_poly.pdbx_strand_id
1 'polypeptide(L)'
;MDRSAAWGGRSGGGSGLIPLAGRQPARPTTASLPGALLSSALSSVLLLAGTAAAEPGSSFALSVPEPPTAVRVEDRTVLGYELHLANHAPHALDPVRVEVLAGDEVLATYEGEALEARIDRSGLQQDSVAGAPIASGRWGIVFIDIALDGTALPSTLVHRIAFDRADASGALQEQRVEGGPAEVRPGIGTPLSPPLHGGPWAAISDTGWTRGHRRVGYALGGRLRTPGRYAIDWVKLDADGRRHPDGSGLASDAYSHGEDVLAVADGRVVKLQDGIAERRRLDERLDRDRARREGSGNTVVLDLGDGRFAHYAHLRPGSIVVAEGQRVARGEKIAEVGFSGGASAPQLHFAITDGADEPASEGLPFHFGAFDLSGTYADPARAGQEAWGAARVAPGPRTNEMPGRGAVVRFFPAP
;
A
#
# COMPACT_ATOMS: atom_id res chain seq x y z
N MET A 1 30.53 -51.88 -34.81
CA MET A 1 30.37 -51.43 -36.20
C MET A 1 30.34 -49.91 -36.13
N ASP A 2 31.52 -49.28 -36.18
CA ASP A 2 32.10 -48.66 -37.40
C ASP A 2 31.22 -47.49 -37.89
N ARG A 3 31.66 -46.25 -38.11
CA ARG A 3 33.01 -45.65 -38.30
C ARG A 3 32.81 -44.11 -38.43
N SER A 4 33.66 -43.27 -37.81
CA SER A 4 34.60 -42.28 -38.43
C SER A 4 34.02 -41.27 -39.44
N ALA A 5 34.39 -39.98 -39.57
CA ALA A 5 35.62 -39.19 -39.35
C ALA A 5 35.20 -37.70 -39.50
N ALA A 6 35.71 -36.69 -38.76
CA ALA A 6 37.04 -36.08 -38.67
C ALA A 6 37.52 -35.29 -39.91
N TRP A 7 37.97 -34.04 -39.65
CA TRP A 7 39.09 -33.23 -40.20
C TRP A 7 38.72 -31.73 -40.08
N GLY A 8 39.53 -30.77 -39.64
CA GLY A 8 40.96 -30.61 -39.32
C GLY A 8 41.29 -29.12 -39.56
N GLY A 9 41.77 -28.32 -38.58
CA GLY A 9 43.20 -28.08 -38.25
C GLY A 9 43.69 -26.75 -38.85
N ARG A 10 44.14 -25.75 -38.07
CA ARG A 10 45.55 -25.40 -37.68
C ARG A 10 45.70 -23.86 -37.85
N SER A 11 46.61 -23.06 -37.27
CA SER A 11 47.66 -23.16 -36.23
C SER A 11 48.41 -21.81 -36.15
N GLY A 12 49.05 -21.51 -35.01
CA GLY A 12 50.19 -20.58 -34.87
C GLY A 12 49.90 -19.39 -33.94
N GLY A 13 50.62 -19.08 -32.86
CA GLY A 13 51.95 -19.48 -32.40
C GLY A 13 52.85 -18.23 -32.30
N GLY A 14 53.29 -17.85 -31.08
CA GLY A 14 54.22 -16.74 -30.90
C GLY A 14 54.48 -16.36 -29.43
N SER A 15 55.56 -16.91 -28.86
CA SER A 15 56.08 -16.68 -27.51
C SER A 15 57.00 -15.45 -27.43
N GLY A 16 57.13 -14.85 -26.24
CA GLY A 16 58.22 -13.91 -25.91
C GLY A 16 58.26 -13.54 -24.42
N LEU A 17 59.37 -13.88 -23.74
CA LEU A 17 59.68 -13.65 -22.32
C LEU A 17 60.85 -12.64 -22.17
N ILE A 18 60.71 -11.68 -21.21
CA ILE A 18 61.71 -11.18 -20.21
C ILE A 18 62.97 -10.40 -20.73
N PRO A 19 63.51 -9.31 -20.08
CA PRO A 19 63.73 -9.14 -18.63
C PRO A 19 63.51 -7.76 -17.95
N LEU A 20 63.56 -7.84 -16.61
CA LEU A 20 63.73 -6.80 -15.59
C LEU A 20 65.09 -6.08 -15.64
N ALA A 21 65.11 -4.79 -15.28
CA ALA A 21 66.25 -4.14 -14.62
C ALA A 21 65.74 -2.97 -13.77
N GLY A 22 66.10 -2.95 -12.48
CA GLY A 22 65.78 -1.87 -11.54
C GLY A 22 66.90 -0.84 -11.39
N ARG A 23 66.57 0.33 -10.85
CA ARG A 23 67.40 1.18 -9.98
C ARG A 23 66.57 2.34 -9.40
N GLN A 24 66.60 2.50 -8.07
CA GLN A 24 66.22 3.72 -7.33
C GLN A 24 67.40 4.73 -7.30
N PRO A 25 67.38 5.83 -6.49
CA PRO A 25 66.73 7.11 -6.77
C PRO A 25 67.73 8.29 -6.70
N ALA A 26 67.36 9.48 -7.17
CA ALA A 26 68.06 10.72 -6.84
C ALA A 26 67.09 11.91 -6.72
N ARG A 27 67.10 12.55 -5.54
CA ARG A 27 66.64 13.92 -5.25
C ARG A 27 67.90 14.79 -5.07
N PRO A 28 67.81 16.12 -4.90
CA PRO A 28 66.96 17.12 -5.59
C PRO A 28 67.83 18.30 -6.10
N THR A 29 67.31 19.14 -7.00
CA THR A 29 67.87 20.48 -7.22
C THR A 29 66.76 21.52 -7.19
N THR A 30 66.97 22.45 -6.27
CA THR A 30 66.23 23.67 -6.00
C THR A 30 66.21 24.61 -7.20
N ALA A 31 65.02 25.10 -7.57
CA ALA A 31 64.86 26.33 -8.33
C ALA A 31 63.70 27.13 -7.72
N SER A 32 64.07 28.22 -7.08
CA SER A 32 63.21 29.27 -6.52
C SER A 32 62.81 30.27 -7.61
N LEU A 33 61.52 30.54 -7.79
CA LEU A 33 60.98 31.76 -8.43
C LEU A 33 59.59 32.08 -7.86
N PRO A 34 59.11 33.34 -7.97
CA PRO A 34 58.53 34.05 -6.83
C PRO A 34 57.00 34.19 -6.85
N GLY A 35 56.46 34.34 -5.64
CA GLY A 35 55.33 35.19 -5.25
C GLY A 35 54.22 35.48 -6.25
N ALA A 36 53.12 34.74 -6.12
CA ALA A 36 51.78 35.27 -6.39
C ALA A 36 50.95 35.09 -5.11
N LEU A 37 50.74 36.19 -4.39
CA LEU A 37 49.79 36.28 -3.28
C LEU A 37 48.37 36.17 -3.85
N LEU A 38 47.84 34.94 -3.94
CA LEU A 38 46.38 34.74 -3.99
C LEU A 38 45.85 34.75 -2.57
N SER A 39 45.28 35.88 -2.18
CA SER A 39 44.47 36.00 -0.97
C SER A 39 43.20 35.18 -1.15
N SER A 40 43.24 33.92 -0.73
CA SER A 40 42.04 33.08 -0.61
C SER A 40 41.28 33.51 0.65
N ALA A 41 40.32 34.40 0.49
CA ALA A 41 39.30 34.64 1.49
C ALA A 41 38.47 33.36 1.65
N LEU A 42 38.79 32.54 2.65
CA LEU A 42 37.87 31.52 3.15
C LEU A 42 36.68 32.25 3.77
N SER A 43 35.62 32.45 2.99
CA SER A 43 34.30 32.72 3.55
C SER A 43 33.81 31.46 4.25
N SER A 44 34.10 31.36 5.54
CA SER A 44 33.44 30.42 6.44
C SER A 44 31.97 30.76 6.50
N VAL A 45 31.17 30.14 5.63
CA VAL A 45 29.71 30.10 5.82
C VAL A 45 29.48 29.14 6.99
N LEU A 46 29.41 29.69 8.20
CA LEU A 46 28.75 28.99 9.30
C LEU A 46 27.28 28.89 8.90
N LEU A 47 26.91 27.75 8.32
CA LEU A 47 25.54 27.25 8.42
C LEU A 47 25.31 27.00 9.91
N LEU A 48 24.77 28.01 10.58
CA LEU A 48 24.02 27.82 11.82
C LEU A 48 22.78 26.99 11.43
N ALA A 49 22.98 25.68 11.28
CA ALA A 49 21.91 24.74 11.48
C ALA A 49 21.44 25.01 12.91
N GLY A 50 20.30 25.68 13.05
CA GLY A 50 19.61 25.76 14.32
C GLY A 50 19.25 24.35 14.71
N THR A 51 20.15 23.68 15.42
CA THR A 51 19.78 22.52 16.22
C THR A 51 18.87 23.08 17.30
N ALA A 52 17.56 23.06 17.04
CA ALA A 52 16.60 23.07 18.11
C ALA A 52 16.98 21.88 18.98
N ALA A 53 17.61 22.16 20.13
CA ALA A 53 17.92 21.15 21.11
C ALA A 53 16.58 20.47 21.45
N ALA A 54 16.47 19.18 21.16
CA ALA A 54 15.34 18.40 21.61
C ALA A 54 15.31 18.53 23.14
N GLU A 55 14.31 19.25 23.66
CA GLU A 55 14.05 19.29 25.09
C GLU A 55 13.99 17.84 25.58
N PRO A 56 14.67 17.47 26.68
CA PRO A 56 14.68 16.12 27.23
C PRO A 56 13.30 15.81 27.84
N GLY A 57 12.30 15.66 26.98
CA GLY A 57 10.92 15.34 27.31
C GLY A 57 10.60 13.92 26.88
N SER A 58 9.91 13.18 27.74
CA SER A 58 9.23 11.96 27.33
C SER A 58 8.10 12.32 26.37
N SER A 59 8.25 11.99 25.09
CA SER A 59 7.28 12.24 24.01
C SER A 59 6.96 10.95 23.24
N PHE A 60 6.31 11.06 22.08
CA PHE A 60 6.15 9.93 21.17
C PHE A 60 7.45 9.58 20.45
N ALA A 61 7.79 8.28 20.38
CA ALA A 61 8.70 7.78 19.37
C ALA A 61 7.92 7.53 18.07
N LEU A 62 8.28 8.25 17.02
CA LEU A 62 7.62 8.21 15.72
C LEU A 62 8.33 7.23 14.78
N SER A 63 7.56 6.42 14.07
CA SER A 63 8.10 5.53 13.03
C SER A 63 7.10 5.28 11.92
N VAL A 64 7.61 5.04 10.72
CA VAL A 64 6.83 4.61 9.55
C VAL A 64 7.32 3.21 9.18
N PRO A 65 6.60 2.14 9.57
CA PRO A 65 7.10 0.77 9.40
C PRO A 65 7.31 0.38 7.94
N GLU A 66 6.43 0.86 7.06
CA GLU A 66 6.53 0.62 5.62
C GLU A 66 6.66 1.94 4.85
N PRO A 67 7.73 2.10 4.05
CA PRO A 67 7.97 3.32 3.27
C PRO A 67 6.78 3.71 2.36
N PRO A 68 6.33 4.97 2.40
CA PRO A 68 5.31 5.48 1.51
C PRO A 68 5.72 5.26 0.06
N THR A 69 4.84 4.66 -0.72
CA THR A 69 5.10 4.35 -2.13
C THR A 69 4.09 5.07 -3.01
N ALA A 70 4.59 5.80 -4.01
CA ALA A 70 3.78 6.61 -4.90
C ALA A 70 2.82 5.76 -5.74
N VAL A 71 1.55 6.15 -5.81
CA VAL A 71 0.57 5.58 -6.74
C VAL A 71 -0.26 6.67 -7.39
N ARG A 72 -0.61 6.49 -8.66
CA ARG A 72 -1.46 7.42 -9.39
C ARG A 72 -2.94 7.11 -9.13
N VAL A 73 -3.71 8.08 -8.66
CA VAL A 73 -5.15 7.98 -8.36
C VAL A 73 -5.84 9.27 -8.78
N GLU A 74 -6.85 9.20 -9.64
CA GLU A 74 -7.65 10.37 -10.04
C GLU A 74 -6.77 11.55 -10.51
N ASP A 75 -5.87 11.30 -11.46
CA ASP A 75 -4.91 12.29 -11.95
C ASP A 75 -3.98 12.92 -10.90
N ARG A 76 -3.81 12.28 -9.73
CA ARG A 76 -2.92 12.75 -8.66
C ARG A 76 -1.96 11.67 -8.21
N THR A 77 -0.77 12.07 -7.76
CA THR A 77 0.16 11.16 -7.09
C THR A 77 -0.23 11.10 -5.63
N VAL A 78 -0.51 9.92 -5.12
CA VAL A 78 -0.96 9.69 -3.75
C VAL A 78 0.09 8.86 -3.00
N LEU A 79 0.31 9.22 -1.74
CA LEU A 79 1.09 8.45 -0.77
C LEU A 79 0.17 8.02 0.38
N GLY A 80 0.02 6.72 0.55
CA GLY A 80 -0.76 6.10 1.63
C GLY A 80 0.13 5.24 2.52
N TYR A 81 0.09 5.43 3.85
CA TYR A 81 0.95 4.72 4.80
C TYR A 81 0.49 4.92 6.25
N GLU A 82 1.11 4.20 7.18
CA GLU A 82 0.87 4.30 8.62
C GLU A 82 2.01 5.01 9.35
N LEU A 83 1.68 6.02 10.16
CA LEU A 83 2.59 6.61 11.14
C LEU A 83 2.29 6.03 12.53
N HIS A 84 3.29 5.40 13.14
CA HIS A 84 3.21 4.83 14.48
C HIS A 84 3.72 5.82 15.52
N LEU A 85 2.94 6.01 16.58
CA LEU A 85 3.20 6.92 17.70
C LEU A 85 3.36 6.10 18.98
N ALA A 86 4.58 5.68 19.31
CA ALA A 86 4.83 4.93 20.54
C ALA A 86 4.98 5.86 21.74
N ASN A 87 4.11 5.73 22.75
CA ASN A 87 4.17 6.52 23.96
C ASN A 87 5.11 5.87 24.98
N HIS A 88 6.33 6.40 25.10
CA HIS A 88 7.31 6.01 26.12
C HIS A 88 7.28 6.89 27.37
N ALA A 89 6.36 7.86 27.45
CA ALA A 89 6.19 8.69 28.62
C ALA A 89 5.50 7.92 29.75
N PRO A 90 5.74 8.29 31.03
CA PRO A 90 5.09 7.68 32.19
C PRO A 90 3.64 8.13 32.39
N HIS A 91 3.05 8.82 31.43
CA HIS A 91 1.68 9.36 31.44
C HIS A 91 1.08 9.27 30.04
N ALA A 92 -0.25 9.44 29.96
CA ALA A 92 -0.94 9.44 28.68
C ALA A 92 -0.66 10.75 27.91
N LEU A 93 -0.60 10.65 26.59
CA LEU A 93 -0.38 11.76 25.66
C LEU A 93 -1.50 11.76 24.62
N ASP A 94 -2.10 12.91 24.35
CA ASP A 94 -3.20 13.01 23.40
C ASP A 94 -2.77 13.74 22.11
N PRO A 95 -2.60 13.05 20.98
CA PRO A 95 -2.31 13.71 19.71
C PRO A 95 -3.48 14.60 19.30
N VAL A 96 -3.21 15.89 19.12
CA VAL A 96 -4.21 16.90 18.71
C VAL A 96 -3.99 17.40 17.28
N ARG A 97 -2.75 17.31 16.77
CA ARG A 97 -2.40 17.67 15.39
C ARG A 97 -1.28 16.80 14.84
N VAL A 98 -1.40 16.44 13.57
CA VAL A 98 -0.38 15.74 12.78
C VAL A 98 -0.10 16.53 11.52
N GLU A 99 1.16 16.90 11.31
CA GLU A 99 1.66 17.51 10.08
C GLU A 99 2.61 16.55 9.37
N VAL A 100 2.48 16.46 8.04
CA VAL A 100 3.39 15.72 7.17
C VAL A 100 4.23 16.73 6.38
N LEU A 101 5.55 16.62 6.47
CA LEU A 101 6.49 17.59 5.92
C LEU A 101 7.41 16.97 4.87
N ALA A 102 7.74 17.75 3.84
CA ALA A 102 8.83 17.49 2.90
C ALA A 102 9.85 18.64 2.98
N GLY A 103 10.93 18.44 3.72
CA GLY A 103 11.78 19.55 4.16
C GLY A 103 10.97 20.47 5.08
N ASP A 104 10.91 21.77 4.76
CA ASP A 104 10.14 22.76 5.54
C ASP A 104 8.69 22.93 5.03
N GLU A 105 8.33 22.30 3.90
CA GLU A 105 6.98 22.39 3.33
C GLU A 105 6.03 21.43 4.05
N VAL A 106 4.91 21.95 4.55
CA VAL A 106 3.82 21.14 5.12
C VAL A 106 2.92 20.67 3.99
N LEU A 107 2.96 19.37 3.68
CA LEU A 107 2.16 18.74 2.63
C LEU A 107 0.73 18.44 3.09
N ALA A 108 0.54 18.16 4.38
CA ALA A 108 -0.77 17.89 4.96
C ALA A 108 -0.80 18.22 6.45
N THR A 109 -1.98 18.62 6.92
CA THR A 109 -2.28 18.82 8.34
C THR A 109 -3.59 18.11 8.67
N TYR A 110 -3.60 17.33 9.75
CA TYR A 110 -4.79 16.69 10.30
C TYR A 110 -4.98 17.14 11.76
N GLU A 111 -6.17 17.64 12.08
CA GLU A 111 -6.58 18.06 13.43
C GLU A 111 -8.09 17.88 13.61
N GLY A 112 -8.57 17.89 14.86
CA GLY A 112 -9.98 17.71 15.19
C GLY A 112 -10.58 16.45 14.56
N GLU A 113 -11.77 16.55 13.96
CA GLU A 113 -12.46 15.42 13.34
C GLU A 113 -11.65 14.73 12.23
N ALA A 114 -10.80 15.47 11.50
CA ALA A 114 -9.97 14.91 10.43
C ALA A 114 -8.88 13.99 10.98
N LEU A 115 -8.32 14.30 12.15
CA LEU A 115 -7.39 13.43 12.87
C LEU A 115 -8.14 12.27 13.53
N GLU A 116 -9.26 12.52 14.20
CA GLU A 116 -10.08 11.47 14.84
C GLU A 116 -10.50 10.37 13.86
N ALA A 117 -10.89 10.75 12.65
CA ALA A 117 -11.26 9.78 11.61
C ALA A 117 -10.10 8.86 11.19
N ARG A 118 -8.85 9.28 11.41
CA ARG A 118 -7.64 8.63 10.88
C ARG A 118 -6.75 7.99 11.93
N ILE A 119 -6.99 8.24 13.21
CA ILE A 119 -6.15 7.70 14.27
C ILE A 119 -6.80 6.47 14.90
N ASP A 120 -5.99 5.43 15.12
CA ASP A 120 -6.27 4.34 16.05
C ASP A 120 -5.39 4.52 17.28
N ARG A 121 -6.00 4.79 18.43
CA ARG A 121 -5.29 4.99 19.70
C ARG A 121 -5.09 3.72 20.51
N SER A 122 -5.68 2.60 20.07
CA SER A 122 -5.42 1.28 20.65
C SER A 122 -4.08 0.72 20.17
N GLY A 123 -3.68 1.10 18.95
CA GLY A 123 -2.54 0.55 18.21
C GLY A 123 -2.70 -0.94 17.89
N LEU A 124 -3.91 -1.47 18.00
CA LEU A 124 -4.24 -2.85 17.64
C LEU A 124 -4.89 -2.93 16.26
N GLN A 125 -5.08 -1.79 15.59
CA GLN A 125 -5.85 -1.67 14.37
C GLN A 125 -7.27 -2.25 14.56
N GLN A 126 -7.86 -1.94 15.73
CA GLN A 126 -9.18 -2.36 16.21
C GLN A 126 -10.01 -1.12 16.63
N ASP A 127 -11.15 -1.34 17.31
CA ASP A 127 -11.99 -0.25 17.82
C ASP A 127 -11.18 0.72 18.69
N SER A 128 -11.01 1.93 18.18
CA SER A 128 -10.49 3.05 18.96
C SER A 128 -11.65 3.83 19.54
N VAL A 129 -11.57 4.17 20.82
CA VAL A 129 -12.48 5.13 21.45
C VAL A 129 -12.00 6.54 21.06
N ALA A 130 -12.88 7.33 20.44
CA ALA A 130 -12.56 8.70 20.06
C ALA A 130 -12.19 9.56 21.29
N GLY A 131 -11.24 10.47 21.13
CA GLY A 131 -10.81 11.41 22.19
C GLY A 131 -10.14 10.80 23.42
N ALA A 132 -9.81 9.50 23.44
CA ALA A 132 -9.09 8.89 24.56
C ALA A 132 -7.57 9.01 24.35
N PRO A 133 -6.79 9.63 25.25
CA PRO A 133 -5.34 9.76 25.08
C PRO A 133 -4.61 8.41 24.91
N ILE A 134 -3.48 8.39 24.22
CA ILE A 134 -2.63 7.19 24.11
C ILE A 134 -1.95 6.96 25.46
N ALA A 135 -2.31 5.88 26.14
CA ALA A 135 -1.78 5.57 27.46
C ALA A 135 -0.27 5.28 27.44
N SER A 136 0.37 5.46 28.61
CA SER A 136 1.78 5.13 28.83
C SER A 136 2.08 3.67 28.43
N GLY A 137 3.17 3.45 27.69
CA GLY A 137 3.58 2.12 27.21
C GLY A 137 2.70 1.56 26.08
N ARG A 138 1.77 2.35 25.53
CA ARG A 138 0.97 1.99 24.36
C ARG A 138 1.44 2.77 23.14
N TRP A 139 0.86 2.44 22.00
CA TRP A 139 1.12 3.11 20.74
C TRP A 139 -0.20 3.45 20.05
N GLY A 140 -0.18 4.51 19.24
CA GLY A 140 -1.25 4.84 18.30
C GLY A 140 -0.75 4.71 16.87
N ILE A 141 -1.69 4.63 15.93
CA ILE A 141 -1.43 4.54 14.49
C ILE A 141 -2.26 5.60 13.80
N VAL A 142 -1.61 6.48 13.04
CA VAL A 142 -2.28 7.47 12.19
C VAL A 142 -2.18 6.97 10.75
N PHE A 143 -3.34 6.81 10.11
CA PHE A 143 -3.44 6.40 8.71
C PHE A 143 -3.38 7.65 7.82
N ILE A 144 -2.31 7.79 7.06
CA ILE A 144 -2.01 8.97 6.25
C ILE A 144 -2.30 8.65 4.79
N ASP A 145 -3.06 9.53 4.14
CA ASP A 145 -3.21 9.58 2.68
C ASP A 145 -3.07 11.02 2.23
N ILE A 146 -2.03 11.30 1.45
CA ILE A 146 -1.76 12.64 0.89
C ILE A 146 -1.75 12.58 -0.63
N ALA A 147 -2.42 13.54 -1.27
CA ALA A 147 -2.30 13.77 -2.70
C ALA A 147 -1.29 14.90 -2.92
N LEU A 148 -0.30 14.66 -3.78
CA LEU A 148 0.71 15.64 -4.17
C LEU A 148 0.15 16.46 -5.33
N ASP A 149 -0.51 17.57 -5.01
CA ASP A 149 -1.19 18.44 -5.98
C ASP A 149 -0.18 19.39 -6.66
N GLY A 150 0.57 18.86 -7.63
CA GLY A 150 1.60 19.61 -8.37
C GLY A 150 2.95 19.68 -7.66
N THR A 151 3.05 19.19 -6.42
CA THR A 151 4.32 19.00 -5.72
C THR A 151 5.09 17.83 -6.33
N ALA A 152 6.39 18.02 -6.58
CA ALA A 152 7.27 16.93 -7.00
C ALA A 152 7.32 15.84 -5.93
N LEU A 153 7.52 14.57 -6.33
CA LEU A 153 7.63 13.48 -5.38
C LEU A 153 8.83 13.73 -4.44
N PRO A 154 8.61 13.98 -3.13
CA PRO A 154 9.71 14.18 -2.21
C PRO A 154 10.48 12.88 -2.03
N SER A 155 11.78 12.93 -1.73
CA SER A 155 12.58 11.73 -1.42
C SER A 155 12.38 11.25 0.01
N THR A 156 11.94 12.14 0.90
CA THR A 156 11.78 11.87 2.33
C THR A 156 10.63 12.67 2.90
N LEU A 157 9.88 12.07 3.81
CA LEU A 157 8.90 12.74 4.66
C LEU A 157 9.38 12.77 6.11
N VAL A 158 9.00 13.82 6.83
CA VAL A 158 9.14 13.95 8.28
C VAL A 158 7.79 14.34 8.85
N HIS A 159 7.53 14.02 10.12
CA HIS A 159 6.24 14.24 10.76
C HIS A 159 6.41 15.14 11.97
N ARG A 160 5.47 16.07 12.15
CA ARG A 160 5.37 16.87 13.38
C ARG A 160 4.04 16.59 14.07
N ILE A 161 4.13 16.21 15.33
CA ILE A 161 2.96 15.87 16.15
C ILE A 161 2.85 16.89 17.28
N ALA A 162 1.72 17.60 17.32
CA ALA A 162 1.32 18.34 18.50
C ALA A 162 0.43 17.44 19.36
N PHE A 163 0.67 17.45 20.67
CA PHE A 163 -0.05 16.62 21.60
C PHE A 163 -0.26 17.33 22.93
N ASP A 164 -1.41 17.10 23.55
CA ASP A 164 -1.73 17.57 24.88
C ASP A 164 -1.22 16.61 25.94
N ARG A 165 -0.65 17.21 26.99
CA ARG A 165 -0.23 16.54 28.21
C ARG A 165 -0.87 17.20 29.41
N ALA A 166 -1.55 16.44 30.25
CA ALA A 166 -1.99 16.90 31.55
C ALA A 166 -0.80 17.04 32.52
N ASP A 167 -0.67 18.19 33.17
CA ASP A 167 0.27 18.39 34.26
C ASP A 167 -0.28 17.84 35.60
N ALA A 168 0.48 18.01 36.69
CA ALA A 168 0.08 17.53 38.02
C ALA A 168 -1.21 18.18 38.56
N SER A 169 -1.61 19.33 38.02
CA SER A 169 -2.87 20.02 38.35
C SER A 169 -4.03 19.60 37.44
N GLY A 170 -3.76 18.81 36.40
CA GLY A 170 -4.73 18.44 35.37
C GLY A 170 -4.86 19.46 34.24
N ALA A 171 -4.05 20.53 34.24
CA ALA A 171 -4.05 21.49 33.14
C ALA A 171 -3.36 20.87 31.92
N LEU A 172 -3.99 21.01 30.75
CA LEU A 172 -3.41 20.55 29.48
C LEU A 172 -2.36 21.53 28.98
N GLN A 173 -1.21 21.01 28.59
CA GLN A 173 -0.12 21.73 27.95
C GLN A 173 0.16 21.11 26.60
N GLU A 174 0.06 21.89 25.52
CA GLU A 174 0.44 21.45 24.19
C GLU A 174 1.98 21.34 24.12
N GLN A 175 2.44 20.18 23.66
CA GLN A 175 3.84 19.91 23.37
C GLN A 175 3.98 19.42 21.92
N ARG A 176 5.21 19.43 21.41
CA ARG A 176 5.49 19.02 20.03
C ARG A 176 6.68 18.09 19.94
N VAL A 177 6.60 17.15 19.01
CA VAL A 177 7.72 16.30 18.60
C VAL A 177 7.77 16.25 17.08
N GLU A 178 8.98 16.32 16.53
CA GLU A 178 9.23 16.16 15.10
C GLU A 178 10.15 14.96 14.88
N GLY A 179 9.88 14.14 13.87
CA GLY A 179 10.66 12.94 13.59
C GLY A 179 9.95 11.93 12.72
N GLY A 180 10.32 10.66 12.88
CA GLY A 180 9.81 9.56 12.06
C GLY A 180 10.12 9.76 10.58
N PRO A 181 11.40 9.94 10.18
CA PRO A 181 11.75 10.11 8.78
C PRO A 181 11.35 8.86 7.99
N ALA A 182 10.75 9.07 6.82
CA ALA A 182 10.32 7.99 5.93
C ALA A 182 10.87 8.25 4.53
N GLU A 183 11.62 7.30 3.99
CA GLU A 183 12.00 7.30 2.58
C GLU A 183 10.73 7.15 1.73
N VAL A 184 10.59 7.96 0.69
CA VAL A 184 9.47 7.83 -0.27
C VAL A 184 9.95 7.07 -1.48
N ARG A 185 9.23 6.00 -1.81
CA ARG A 185 9.53 5.15 -2.96
C ARG A 185 8.75 5.59 -4.19
N PRO A 186 9.35 5.52 -5.39
CA PRO A 186 8.60 5.65 -6.63
C PRO A 186 7.58 4.51 -6.77
N GLY A 187 6.62 4.66 -7.68
CA GLY A 187 5.60 3.65 -7.92
C GLY A 187 6.18 2.30 -8.37
N ILE A 188 5.46 1.23 -8.01
CA ILE A 188 5.93 -0.14 -8.17
C ILE A 188 5.28 -0.80 -9.39
N GLY A 189 6.13 -1.50 -10.16
CA GLY A 189 5.71 -2.60 -11.03
C GLY A 189 5.07 -2.21 -12.37
N THR A 190 4.81 -3.23 -13.18
CA THR A 190 4.09 -3.13 -14.46
C THR A 190 2.58 -3.00 -14.23
N PRO A 191 1.86 -2.24 -15.07
CA PRO A 191 0.41 -2.11 -14.98
C PRO A 191 -0.31 -3.45 -15.08
N LEU A 192 -1.21 -3.70 -14.14
CA LEU A 192 -2.06 -4.89 -14.09
C LEU A 192 -3.20 -4.80 -15.11
N SER A 193 -3.72 -5.94 -15.60
CA SER A 193 -5.08 -5.96 -16.14
C SER A 193 -6.09 -5.90 -15.00
N PRO A 194 -7.31 -5.43 -15.27
CA PRO A 194 -8.41 -5.58 -14.33
C PRO A 194 -8.65 -7.06 -13.95
N PRO A 195 -9.03 -7.36 -12.70
CA PRO A 195 -9.37 -8.71 -12.25
C PRO A 195 -10.78 -9.15 -12.67
N LEU A 196 -11.54 -8.26 -13.31
CA LEU A 196 -12.94 -8.39 -13.66
C LEU A 196 -13.17 -7.75 -15.04
N HIS A 197 -14.30 -8.05 -15.67
CA HIS A 197 -14.69 -7.47 -16.96
C HIS A 197 -16.03 -6.72 -16.87
N GLY A 198 -16.29 -5.82 -17.82
CA GLY A 198 -17.53 -5.06 -17.89
C GLY A 198 -17.70 -4.11 -16.70
N GLY A 199 -18.92 -3.99 -16.20
CA GLY A 199 -19.29 -3.12 -15.09
C GLY A 199 -20.72 -2.62 -15.23
N PRO A 200 -21.15 -1.64 -14.43
CA PRO A 200 -20.31 -0.87 -13.49
C PRO A 200 -19.86 -1.66 -12.26
N TRP A 201 -18.62 -1.41 -11.83
CA TRP A 201 -18.02 -1.94 -10.60
C TRP A 201 -17.68 -0.80 -9.64
N ALA A 202 -18.13 -0.88 -8.39
CA ALA A 202 -17.71 0.03 -7.34
C ALA A 202 -16.43 -0.47 -6.66
N ALA A 203 -15.44 0.42 -6.55
CA ALA A 203 -14.21 0.21 -5.78
C ALA A 203 -14.47 0.54 -4.30
N ILE A 204 -14.82 -0.46 -3.51
CA ILE A 204 -15.03 -0.28 -2.07
C ILE A 204 -13.67 -0.32 -1.39
N SER A 205 -13.18 0.87 -1.02
CA SER A 205 -11.90 1.04 -0.35
C SER A 205 -11.93 2.39 0.37
N ASP A 206 -11.73 2.44 1.68
CA ASP A 206 -11.63 3.71 2.42
C ASP A 206 -10.76 3.55 3.68
N THR A 207 -9.80 4.44 3.87
CA THR A 207 -8.96 4.55 5.07
C THR A 207 -9.63 5.38 6.17
N GLY A 208 -10.70 6.12 5.86
CA GLY A 208 -11.52 6.79 6.87
C GLY A 208 -12.39 5.84 7.69
N TRP A 209 -12.55 4.59 7.27
CA TRP A 209 -13.35 3.61 8.01
C TRP A 209 -12.53 2.96 9.11
N THR A 210 -12.92 3.19 10.36
CA THR A 210 -12.27 2.61 11.54
C THR A 210 -12.19 1.07 11.49
N ARG A 211 -13.09 0.41 10.75
CA ARG A 211 -13.10 -1.04 10.51
C ARG A 211 -13.04 -1.43 9.04
N GLY A 212 -12.57 -0.53 8.16
CA GLY A 212 -12.36 -0.86 6.76
C GLY A 212 -11.21 -1.86 6.60
N HIS A 213 -11.28 -2.72 5.59
CA HIS A 213 -10.21 -3.69 5.28
C HIS A 213 -8.85 -3.02 5.06
N ARG A 214 -8.81 -1.73 4.68
CA ARG A 214 -7.56 -0.94 4.57
C ARG A 214 -6.89 -0.61 5.89
N ARG A 215 -7.57 -0.81 7.02
CA ARG A 215 -7.06 -0.51 8.36
C ARG A 215 -6.95 -1.73 9.26
N VAL A 216 -7.24 -2.93 8.77
CA VAL A 216 -7.17 -4.15 9.59
C VAL A 216 -5.73 -4.64 9.69
N GLY A 217 -5.27 -4.75 10.92
CA GLY A 217 -3.94 -5.22 11.28
C GLY A 217 -3.88 -6.67 11.68
N TYR A 218 -2.80 -7.34 11.28
CA TYR A 218 -2.49 -8.70 11.69
C TYR A 218 -1.14 -8.74 12.41
N ALA A 219 -1.15 -9.14 13.67
CA ALA A 219 0.06 -9.33 14.47
C ALA A 219 0.54 -10.78 14.34
N LEU A 220 1.39 -11.05 13.34
CA LEU A 220 1.94 -12.37 13.06
C LEU A 220 3.47 -12.33 13.08
N GLY A 221 4.10 -13.36 13.65
CA GLY A 221 5.57 -13.44 13.71
C GLY A 221 6.23 -12.27 14.47
N GLY A 222 5.50 -11.64 15.41
CA GLY A 222 6.00 -10.49 16.17
C GLY A 222 5.96 -9.15 15.43
N ARG A 223 5.33 -9.07 14.25
CA ARG A 223 5.15 -7.83 13.47
C ARG A 223 3.67 -7.57 13.25
N LEU A 224 3.26 -6.32 13.40
CA LEU A 224 1.96 -5.84 12.94
C LEU A 224 2.07 -5.52 11.45
N ARG A 225 1.17 -6.08 10.65
CA ARG A 225 1.13 -5.95 9.18
C ARG A 225 -0.23 -5.41 8.74
N THR A 226 -0.25 -4.59 7.69
CA THR A 226 -1.49 -4.07 7.09
C THR A 226 -1.63 -4.56 5.63
N PRO A 227 -2.06 -5.80 5.39
CA PRO A 227 -2.17 -6.34 4.04
C PRO A 227 -3.18 -5.60 3.17
N GLY A 228 -4.26 -5.12 3.78
CA GLY A 228 -5.31 -4.40 3.09
C GLY A 228 -4.95 -2.98 2.68
N ARG A 229 -3.71 -2.48 2.92
CA ARG A 229 -3.32 -1.07 2.73
C ARG A 229 -3.79 -0.48 1.41
N TYR A 230 -3.78 -1.26 0.33
CA TYR A 230 -4.26 -0.86 -1.01
C TYR A 230 -5.35 -1.78 -1.57
N ALA A 231 -5.91 -2.68 -0.76
CA ALA A 231 -6.90 -3.64 -1.23
C ALA A 231 -8.22 -2.97 -1.62
N ILE A 232 -8.90 -3.55 -2.60
CA ILE A 232 -10.21 -3.10 -3.09
C ILE A 232 -11.19 -4.27 -3.02
N ASP A 233 -12.35 -4.02 -2.42
CA ASP A 233 -13.51 -4.89 -2.52
C ASP A 233 -14.35 -4.44 -3.71
N TRP A 234 -14.44 -5.26 -4.75
CA TRP A 234 -15.19 -4.97 -5.96
C TRP A 234 -16.63 -5.45 -5.86
N VAL A 235 -17.57 -4.53 -6.09
CA VAL A 235 -19.01 -4.82 -6.05
C VAL A 235 -19.66 -4.39 -7.35
N LYS A 236 -20.35 -5.31 -8.03
CA LYS A 236 -21.06 -5.02 -9.28
C LYS A 236 -22.36 -4.29 -8.98
N LEU A 237 -22.69 -3.33 -9.83
CA LEU A 237 -23.90 -2.54 -9.74
C LEU A 237 -24.71 -2.62 -11.04
N ASP A 238 -26.00 -2.33 -10.97
CA ASP A 238 -26.79 -1.94 -12.14
C ASP A 238 -26.67 -0.44 -12.44
N ALA A 239 -27.41 0.03 -13.45
CA ALA A 239 -27.39 1.44 -13.88
C ALA A 239 -27.92 2.43 -12.81
N ASP A 240 -28.72 1.95 -11.87
CA ASP A 240 -29.30 2.75 -10.79
C ASP A 240 -28.48 2.66 -9.49
N GLY A 241 -27.37 1.93 -9.52
CA GLY A 241 -26.47 1.76 -8.37
C GLY A 241 -26.93 0.70 -7.37
N ARG A 242 -27.83 -0.23 -7.74
CA ARG A 242 -28.22 -1.36 -6.88
C ARG A 242 -27.23 -2.51 -7.00
N ARG A 243 -27.11 -3.33 -5.93
CA ARG A 243 -26.21 -4.50 -5.85
C ARG A 243 -26.89 -5.83 -6.21
N HIS A 244 -28.22 -5.84 -6.25
CA HIS A 244 -29.08 -6.99 -6.46
C HIS A 244 -30.47 -6.46 -6.85
N PRO A 245 -31.32 -7.29 -7.48
CA PRO A 245 -32.73 -6.96 -7.66
C PRO A 245 -33.47 -6.92 -6.32
N ASP A 246 -34.56 -6.16 -6.26
CA ASP A 246 -35.36 -6.04 -5.04
C ASP A 246 -36.04 -7.38 -4.66
N GLY A 247 -36.02 -7.72 -3.37
CA GLY A 247 -37.02 -8.62 -2.77
C GLY A 247 -36.65 -10.08 -2.48
N SER A 248 -35.43 -10.57 -2.75
CA SER A 248 -35.07 -11.98 -2.42
C SER A 248 -34.20 -12.14 -1.17
N GLY A 249 -33.25 -11.23 -0.95
CA GLY A 249 -32.21 -11.32 0.08
C GLY A 249 -31.26 -12.52 -0.09
N LEU A 250 -31.30 -13.19 -1.24
CA LEU A 250 -30.41 -14.29 -1.58
C LEU A 250 -29.06 -13.76 -2.06
N ALA A 251 -27.98 -14.36 -1.61
CA ALA A 251 -26.64 -13.99 -2.05
C ALA A 251 -26.42 -14.27 -3.54
N SER A 252 -27.03 -15.34 -4.07
CA SER A 252 -26.95 -15.71 -5.49
C SER A 252 -27.56 -14.69 -6.46
N ASP A 253 -28.40 -13.79 -5.96
CA ASP A 253 -29.09 -12.80 -6.81
C ASP A 253 -28.30 -11.49 -6.89
N ALA A 254 -27.22 -11.35 -6.13
CA ALA A 254 -26.34 -10.20 -6.25
C ALA A 254 -25.66 -10.18 -7.61
N TYR A 255 -25.60 -9.00 -8.22
CA TYR A 255 -25.00 -8.84 -9.54
C TYR A 255 -23.53 -9.26 -9.58
N SER A 256 -22.80 -9.16 -8.45
CA SER A 256 -21.42 -9.63 -8.38
C SER A 256 -21.31 -11.16 -8.42
N HIS A 257 -22.29 -11.91 -7.90
CA HIS A 257 -22.16 -13.36 -7.70
C HIS A 257 -22.09 -14.09 -9.04
N GLY A 258 -21.10 -14.97 -9.19
CA GLY A 258 -20.88 -15.75 -10.41
C GLY A 258 -20.15 -15.02 -11.53
N GLU A 259 -19.76 -13.75 -11.34
CA GLU A 259 -18.96 -13.01 -12.32
C GLU A 259 -17.55 -13.59 -12.44
N ASP A 260 -16.98 -13.57 -13.64
CA ASP A 260 -15.65 -14.13 -13.90
C ASP A 260 -14.55 -13.33 -13.17
N VAL A 261 -13.64 -14.05 -12.53
CA VAL A 261 -12.41 -13.51 -11.93
C VAL A 261 -11.22 -13.87 -12.80
N LEU A 262 -10.42 -12.87 -13.15
CA LEU A 262 -9.34 -12.95 -14.14
C LEU A 262 -7.96 -12.76 -13.50
N ALA A 263 -6.97 -13.49 -14.00
CA ALA A 263 -5.57 -13.26 -13.69
C ALA A 263 -5.14 -11.84 -14.13
N VAL A 264 -4.58 -11.05 -13.21
CA VAL A 264 -4.23 -9.64 -13.46
C VAL A 264 -2.90 -9.45 -14.21
N ALA A 265 -2.12 -10.50 -14.31
CA ALA A 265 -0.88 -10.57 -15.07
C ALA A 265 -0.53 -12.04 -15.32
N ASP A 266 0.48 -12.28 -16.16
CA ASP A 266 1.13 -13.58 -16.21
C ASP A 266 1.70 -13.90 -14.83
N GLY A 267 1.52 -15.14 -14.38
CA GLY A 267 1.93 -15.50 -13.02
C GLY A 267 1.88 -16.99 -12.76
N ARG A 268 2.20 -17.36 -11.52
CA ARG A 268 2.10 -18.74 -11.04
C ARG A 268 1.13 -18.80 -9.87
N VAL A 269 0.18 -19.74 -9.90
CA VAL A 269 -0.66 -20.04 -8.74
C VAL A 269 0.22 -20.62 -7.64
N VAL A 270 0.30 -19.95 -6.50
CA VAL A 270 1.17 -20.38 -5.37
C VAL A 270 0.39 -20.85 -4.15
N LYS A 271 -0.89 -20.50 -4.05
CA LYS A 271 -1.79 -20.93 -2.99
C LYS A 271 -3.23 -20.87 -3.50
N LEU A 272 -4.05 -21.83 -3.14
CA LEU A 272 -5.50 -21.72 -3.29
C LEU A 272 -6.23 -22.39 -2.13
N GLN A 273 -7.47 -21.97 -1.88
CA GLN A 273 -8.41 -22.61 -0.96
C GLN A 273 -9.76 -22.70 -1.65
N ASP A 274 -10.37 -23.87 -1.67
CA ASP A 274 -11.72 -24.08 -2.20
C ASP A 274 -12.59 -24.88 -1.20
N GLY A 275 -13.89 -24.96 -1.48
CA GLY A 275 -14.86 -25.78 -0.75
C GLY A 275 -15.48 -25.13 0.49
N ILE A 276 -15.08 -23.90 0.85
CA ILE A 276 -15.69 -23.16 1.96
C ILE A 276 -17.09 -22.71 1.56
N ALA A 277 -18.11 -23.24 2.23
CA ALA A 277 -19.50 -22.96 1.92
C ALA A 277 -19.89 -21.48 2.11
N GLU A 278 -20.70 -20.98 1.18
CA GLU A 278 -21.31 -19.65 1.26
C GLU A 278 -22.50 -19.64 2.22
N ARG A 279 -22.77 -18.47 2.78
CA ARG A 279 -24.10 -18.19 3.36
C ARG A 279 -25.11 -18.08 2.24
N ARG A 280 -26.33 -18.55 2.47
CA ARG A 280 -27.38 -18.50 1.44
C ARG A 280 -27.97 -17.10 1.32
N ARG A 281 -28.10 -16.39 2.44
CA ARG A 281 -28.74 -15.08 2.52
C ARG A 281 -27.77 -13.99 2.97
N LEU A 282 -28.06 -12.76 2.56
CA LEU A 282 -27.25 -11.58 2.90
C LEU A 282 -27.34 -11.20 4.39
N ASP A 283 -28.42 -11.61 5.08
CA ASP A 283 -28.68 -11.34 6.50
C ASP A 283 -28.10 -12.40 7.45
N GLU A 284 -27.62 -13.53 6.92
CA GLU A 284 -26.94 -14.56 7.68
C GLU A 284 -25.58 -14.05 8.19
N ARG A 285 -25.28 -14.34 9.46
CA ARG A 285 -24.00 -13.94 10.09
C ARG A 285 -23.12 -15.15 10.29
N LEU A 286 -21.81 -14.98 10.07
CA LEU A 286 -20.84 -15.95 10.58
C LEU A 286 -20.71 -15.78 12.09
N ASP A 287 -20.60 -16.91 12.78
CA ASP A 287 -20.07 -16.87 14.13
C ASP A 287 -18.61 -16.38 14.11
N ARG A 288 -18.15 -15.85 15.25
CA ARG A 288 -16.82 -15.23 15.34
C ARG A 288 -15.68 -16.21 15.09
N ASP A 289 -15.85 -17.47 15.47
CA ASP A 289 -14.78 -18.46 15.36
C ASP A 289 -14.60 -18.90 13.91
N ARG A 290 -15.71 -19.09 13.19
CA ARG A 290 -15.72 -19.34 11.76
C ARG A 290 -15.18 -18.15 10.99
N ALA A 291 -15.59 -16.92 11.32
CA ALA A 291 -15.07 -15.70 10.68
C ALA A 291 -13.55 -15.55 10.84
N ARG A 292 -12.98 -15.97 11.98
CA ARG A 292 -11.52 -15.97 12.21
C ARG A 292 -10.79 -17.03 11.38
N ARG A 293 -11.34 -18.23 11.24
CA ARG A 293 -10.69 -19.34 10.53
C ARG A 293 -10.84 -19.24 9.01
N GLU A 294 -11.97 -18.75 8.55
CA GLU A 294 -12.37 -18.73 7.13
C GLU A 294 -12.44 -17.30 6.58
N GLY A 295 -11.73 -16.34 7.18
CA GLY A 295 -11.86 -14.92 6.88
C GLY A 295 -11.79 -14.58 5.39
N SER A 296 -10.78 -15.08 4.68
CA SER A 296 -10.62 -14.87 3.23
C SER A 296 -11.55 -15.72 2.36
N GLY A 297 -12.23 -16.72 2.94
CA GLY A 297 -13.06 -17.67 2.19
C GLY A 297 -12.24 -18.49 1.19
N ASN A 298 -12.88 -18.86 0.07
CA ASN A 298 -12.17 -19.48 -1.04
C ASN A 298 -11.26 -18.43 -1.69
N THR A 299 -10.02 -18.80 -2.00
CA THR A 299 -8.99 -17.87 -2.46
C THR A 299 -8.12 -18.46 -3.54
N VAL A 300 -7.56 -17.59 -4.38
CA VAL A 300 -6.44 -17.88 -5.28
C VAL A 300 -5.37 -16.83 -5.03
N VAL A 301 -4.11 -17.25 -4.98
CA VAL A 301 -2.95 -16.36 -4.87
C VAL A 301 -2.01 -16.61 -6.04
N LEU A 302 -1.69 -15.54 -6.77
CA LEU A 302 -0.72 -15.56 -7.86
C LEU A 302 0.58 -14.89 -7.43
N ASP A 303 1.71 -15.57 -7.64
CA ASP A 303 3.03 -14.95 -7.67
C ASP A 303 3.25 -14.30 -9.04
N LEU A 304 3.42 -12.97 -9.03
CA LEU A 304 3.62 -12.14 -10.21
C LEU A 304 5.12 -11.89 -10.51
N GLY A 305 6.02 -12.44 -9.69
CA GLY A 305 7.44 -12.07 -9.68
C GLY A 305 7.72 -10.80 -8.88
N ASP A 306 9.00 -10.49 -8.72
CA ASP A 306 9.51 -9.30 -8.01
C ASP A 306 8.98 -9.13 -6.56
N GLY A 307 8.63 -10.24 -5.90
CA GLY A 307 8.06 -10.22 -4.55
C GLY A 307 6.64 -9.66 -4.48
N ARG A 308 5.87 -9.69 -5.58
CA ARG A 308 4.47 -9.23 -5.63
C ARG A 308 3.52 -10.41 -5.75
N PHE A 309 2.51 -10.44 -4.90
CA PHE A 309 1.50 -11.49 -4.86
C PHE A 309 0.11 -10.90 -5.00
N ALA A 310 -0.68 -11.39 -5.97
CA ALA A 310 -2.07 -11.01 -6.15
C ALA A 310 -3.00 -11.97 -5.41
N HIS A 311 -3.82 -11.44 -4.52
CA HIS A 311 -4.79 -12.18 -3.73
C HIS A 311 -6.19 -11.94 -4.26
N TYR A 312 -6.94 -13.03 -4.42
CA TYR A 312 -8.33 -13.03 -4.88
C TYR A 312 -9.15 -13.81 -3.88
N ALA A 313 -9.96 -13.12 -3.06
CA ALA A 313 -10.69 -13.73 -1.96
C ALA A 313 -12.21 -13.64 -2.12
N HIS A 314 -12.91 -14.37 -1.26
CA HIS A 314 -14.37 -14.52 -1.27
C HIS A 314 -14.92 -15.22 -2.52
N LEU A 315 -14.13 -16.10 -3.14
CA LEU A 315 -14.49 -16.78 -4.39
C LEU A 315 -15.64 -17.77 -4.20
N ARG A 316 -16.36 -18.05 -5.28
CA ARG A 316 -17.49 -18.99 -5.28
C ARG A 316 -16.99 -20.44 -5.12
N PRO A 317 -17.58 -21.26 -4.23
CA PRO A 317 -17.12 -22.62 -4.00
C PRO A 317 -17.22 -23.47 -5.28
N GLY A 318 -16.16 -24.21 -5.59
CA GLY A 318 -16.08 -25.07 -6.77
C GLY A 318 -15.96 -24.33 -8.10
N SER A 319 -15.72 -23.00 -8.08
CA SER A 319 -15.54 -22.19 -9.29
C SER A 319 -14.08 -22.05 -9.73
N ILE A 320 -13.12 -22.42 -8.88
CA ILE A 320 -11.69 -22.28 -9.18
C ILE A 320 -11.31 -23.28 -10.28
N VAL A 321 -10.84 -22.77 -11.42
CA VAL A 321 -10.52 -23.57 -12.63
C VAL A 321 -9.02 -23.76 -12.85
N VAL A 322 -8.21 -23.36 -11.87
CA VAL A 322 -6.74 -23.47 -11.90
C VAL A 322 -6.23 -24.34 -10.75
N ALA A 323 -5.01 -24.85 -10.87
CA ALA A 323 -4.36 -25.67 -9.85
C ALA A 323 -3.12 -25.02 -9.24
N GLU A 324 -2.76 -25.38 -8.01
CA GLU A 324 -1.50 -24.94 -7.42
C GLU A 324 -0.31 -25.31 -8.31
N GLY A 325 0.56 -24.34 -8.54
CA GLY A 325 1.73 -24.45 -9.39
C GLY A 325 1.49 -24.24 -10.88
N GLN A 326 0.24 -24.12 -11.32
CA GLN A 326 -0.11 -23.75 -12.69
C GLN A 326 0.42 -22.34 -13.02
N ARG A 327 0.90 -22.17 -14.25
CA ARG A 327 1.14 -20.85 -14.84
C ARG A 327 -0.16 -20.38 -15.49
N VAL A 328 -0.51 -19.12 -15.24
CA VAL A 328 -1.68 -18.47 -15.83
C VAL A 328 -1.23 -17.30 -16.68
N ALA A 329 -1.95 -17.03 -17.76
CA ALA A 329 -1.75 -15.84 -18.58
C ALA A 329 -2.61 -14.68 -18.06
N ARG A 330 -2.14 -13.44 -18.28
CA ARG A 330 -2.94 -12.22 -18.06
C ARG A 330 -4.30 -12.35 -18.75
N GLY A 331 -5.38 -12.10 -18.00
CA GLY A 331 -6.76 -12.17 -18.48
C GLY A 331 -7.37 -13.58 -18.50
N GLU A 332 -6.61 -14.62 -18.15
CA GLU A 332 -7.14 -15.99 -18.00
C GLU A 332 -8.16 -16.04 -16.86
N LYS A 333 -9.32 -16.68 -17.09
CA LYS A 333 -10.30 -16.94 -16.02
C LYS A 333 -9.71 -17.91 -15.01
N ILE A 334 -9.75 -17.52 -13.74
CA ILE A 334 -9.23 -18.34 -12.63
C ILE A 334 -10.32 -18.84 -11.67
N ALA A 335 -11.43 -18.08 -11.54
CA ALA A 335 -12.52 -18.40 -10.64
C ALA A 335 -13.79 -17.59 -10.97
N GLU A 336 -14.78 -17.64 -10.09
CA GLU A 336 -15.94 -16.76 -10.08
C GLU A 336 -16.06 -16.04 -8.73
N VAL A 337 -16.60 -14.82 -8.76
CA VAL A 337 -16.90 -14.03 -7.57
C VAL A 337 -17.98 -14.74 -6.75
N GLY A 338 -17.77 -14.83 -5.44
CA GLY A 338 -18.68 -15.51 -4.53
C GLY A 338 -19.02 -14.70 -3.29
N PHE A 339 -19.41 -15.42 -2.24
CA PHE A 339 -19.79 -14.91 -0.93
C PHE A 339 -19.21 -15.76 0.21
N SER A 340 -18.08 -16.42 -0.04
CA SER A 340 -17.43 -17.27 0.96
C SER A 340 -16.63 -16.42 1.96
N GLY A 341 -16.45 -16.96 3.17
CA GLY A 341 -15.69 -16.30 4.23
C GLY A 341 -16.31 -15.02 4.77
N GLY A 342 -15.48 -14.08 5.21
CA GLY A 342 -15.86 -12.88 5.96
C GLY A 342 -16.58 -11.77 5.19
N ALA A 343 -16.82 -11.94 3.89
CA ALA A 343 -17.50 -10.94 3.05
C ALA A 343 -18.86 -10.51 3.64
N SER A 344 -19.22 -9.24 3.46
CA SER A 344 -20.53 -8.70 3.90
C SER A 344 -21.61 -8.74 2.81
N ALA A 345 -21.19 -8.81 1.54
CA ALA A 345 -22.02 -9.09 0.38
C ALA A 345 -21.16 -9.84 -0.67
N PRO A 346 -21.78 -10.43 -1.72
CA PRO A 346 -21.03 -10.97 -2.84
C PRO A 346 -20.12 -9.91 -3.48
N GLN A 347 -18.82 -10.13 -3.43
CA GLN A 347 -17.79 -9.17 -3.82
C GLN A 347 -16.46 -9.91 -4.10
N LEU A 348 -15.58 -9.30 -4.90
CA LEU A 348 -14.20 -9.76 -5.03
C LEU A 348 -13.31 -8.90 -4.13
N HIS A 349 -12.68 -9.51 -3.13
CA HIS A 349 -11.56 -8.87 -2.44
C HIS A 349 -10.30 -9.05 -3.27
N PHE A 350 -9.66 -7.95 -3.66
CA PHE A 350 -8.44 -7.95 -4.46
C PHE A 350 -7.34 -7.11 -3.81
N ALA A 351 -6.17 -7.71 -3.62
CA ALA A 351 -5.00 -7.06 -3.01
C ALA A 351 -3.70 -7.48 -3.71
N ILE A 352 -2.71 -6.58 -3.71
CA ILE A 352 -1.32 -6.93 -3.97
C ILE A 352 -0.53 -6.82 -2.67
N THR A 353 0.27 -7.84 -2.35
CA THR A 353 1.12 -7.82 -1.15
C THR A 353 2.55 -8.27 -1.44
N ASP A 354 3.43 -8.11 -0.45
CA ASP A 354 4.83 -8.56 -0.49
C ASP A 354 5.05 -10.06 -0.17
N GLY A 355 3.97 -10.84 -0.02
CA GLY A 355 4.02 -12.25 0.33
C GLY A 355 2.76 -13.06 -0.01
N ALA A 356 2.91 -14.38 -0.15
CA ALA A 356 1.82 -15.29 -0.51
C ALA A 356 0.82 -15.58 0.62
N ASP A 357 1.15 -15.22 1.87
CA ASP A 357 0.22 -15.30 2.99
C ASP A 357 -0.24 -13.91 3.37
N GLU A 358 -1.40 -13.50 2.86
CA GLU A 358 -1.91 -12.14 2.98
C GLU A 358 -1.86 -11.61 4.43
N PRO A 359 -2.39 -12.30 5.47
CA PRO A 359 -2.32 -11.80 6.84
C PRO A 359 -0.90 -11.54 7.37
N ALA A 360 0.11 -12.20 6.82
CA ALA A 360 1.52 -12.04 7.24
C ALA A 360 2.30 -11.02 6.39
N SER A 361 1.62 -10.35 5.45
CA SER A 361 2.22 -9.53 4.40
C SER A 361 1.80 -8.06 4.49
N GLU A 362 2.55 -7.19 3.84
CA GLU A 362 2.22 -5.77 3.66
C GLU A 362 1.50 -5.52 2.35
N GLY A 363 0.47 -4.68 2.40
CA GLY A 363 -0.21 -4.22 1.19
C GLY A 363 0.70 -3.31 0.37
N LEU A 364 0.85 -3.64 -0.91
CA LEU A 364 1.61 -2.88 -1.89
C LEU A 364 0.66 -2.11 -2.82
N PRO A 365 1.02 -0.89 -3.24
CA PRO A 365 0.23 -0.19 -4.24
C PRO A 365 0.29 -0.93 -5.58
N PHE A 366 -0.76 -0.77 -6.37
CA PHE A 366 -0.85 -1.27 -7.73
C PHE A 366 -1.61 -0.28 -8.60
N HIS A 367 -1.58 -0.47 -9.91
CA HIS A 367 -2.36 0.31 -10.85
C HIS A 367 -2.78 -0.57 -12.02
N PHE A 368 -3.91 -0.23 -12.64
CA PHE A 368 -4.37 -0.89 -13.85
C PHE A 368 -3.86 -0.15 -15.09
N GLY A 369 -3.58 -0.91 -16.14
CA GLY A 369 -3.19 -0.35 -17.43
C GLY A 369 -4.27 0.56 -18.01
N ALA A 370 -5.54 0.16 -17.91
CA ALA A 370 -6.68 1.01 -18.28
C ALA A 370 -7.99 0.62 -17.59
N PHE A 371 -8.87 1.61 -17.40
CA PHE A 371 -10.29 1.45 -17.03
C PHE A 371 -11.09 2.70 -17.43
N ASP A 372 -12.42 2.61 -17.48
CA ASP A 372 -13.29 3.78 -17.67
C ASP A 372 -13.86 4.23 -16.33
N LEU A 373 -13.71 5.51 -15.98
CA LEU A 373 -14.35 6.09 -14.80
C LEU A 373 -15.74 6.59 -15.15
N SER A 374 -16.76 6.06 -14.50
CA SER A 374 -18.16 6.47 -14.69
C SER A 374 -18.63 7.51 -13.65
N GLY A 375 -18.17 7.38 -12.41
CA GLY A 375 -18.65 8.21 -11.30
C GLY A 375 -17.99 7.84 -9.98
N THR A 376 -18.53 8.31 -8.86
CA THR A 376 -18.02 7.95 -7.53
C THR A 376 -19.11 7.95 -6.47
N TYR A 377 -18.91 7.16 -5.44
CA TYR A 377 -19.54 7.36 -4.13
C TYR A 377 -18.63 8.27 -3.28
N ALA A 378 -19.22 9.26 -2.62
CA ALA A 378 -18.48 10.09 -1.66
C ALA A 378 -18.11 9.27 -0.41
N ASP A 379 -19.05 8.46 0.07
CA ASP A 379 -18.87 7.40 1.06
C ASP A 379 -19.11 6.05 0.37
N PRO A 380 -18.06 5.22 0.18
CA PRO A 380 -18.20 3.93 -0.50
C PRO A 380 -19.21 2.97 0.19
N ALA A 381 -19.57 3.17 1.47
CA ALA A 381 -20.48 2.29 2.20
C ALA A 381 -21.93 2.43 1.69
N ARG A 382 -22.21 3.54 1.01
CA ARG A 382 -23.50 3.85 0.38
C ARG A 382 -23.70 3.14 -0.96
N ALA A 383 -22.66 2.52 -1.53
CA ALA A 383 -22.79 1.73 -2.74
C ALA A 383 -23.90 0.67 -2.59
N GLY A 384 -24.85 0.62 -3.52
CA GLY A 384 -26.03 -0.24 -3.42
C GLY A 384 -27.23 0.32 -2.67
N GLN A 385 -27.10 1.47 -2.01
CA GLN A 385 -28.18 2.14 -1.27
C GLN A 385 -28.69 3.39 -2.01
N GLU A 386 -27.88 3.92 -2.93
CA GLU A 386 -28.16 5.09 -3.74
C GLU A 386 -27.39 5.01 -5.07
N ALA A 387 -27.79 5.82 -6.03
CA ALA A 387 -27.03 6.00 -7.27
C ALA A 387 -25.70 6.71 -6.97
N TRP A 388 -24.65 6.38 -7.73
CA TRP A 388 -23.38 7.10 -7.60
C TRP A 388 -23.51 8.54 -8.12
N GLY A 389 -22.69 9.42 -7.55
CA GLY A 389 -22.59 10.81 -7.96
C GLY A 389 -21.57 11.05 -9.06
N ALA A 390 -21.42 12.32 -9.43
CA ALA A 390 -20.33 12.76 -10.30
C ALA A 390 -18.97 12.41 -9.68
N ALA A 391 -18.07 11.87 -10.49
CA ALA A 391 -16.70 11.63 -10.08
C ALA A 391 -15.98 12.94 -9.70
N ARG A 392 -14.94 12.84 -8.86
CA ARG A 392 -14.11 14.01 -8.47
C ARG A 392 -13.32 14.60 -9.62
N VAL A 393 -13.03 13.76 -10.60
CA VAL A 393 -12.39 14.09 -11.87
C VAL A 393 -13.36 13.73 -13.01
N ALA A 394 -13.16 14.31 -14.19
CA ALA A 394 -14.06 14.08 -15.32
C ALA A 394 -14.21 12.57 -15.62
N PRO A 395 -15.43 12.04 -15.81
CA PRO A 395 -15.63 10.67 -16.28
C PRO A 395 -14.91 10.41 -17.61
N GLY A 396 -14.49 9.17 -17.84
CA GLY A 396 -13.78 8.77 -19.05
C GLY A 396 -12.58 7.84 -18.80
N PRO A 397 -11.81 7.56 -19.86
CA PRO A 397 -10.71 6.59 -19.82
C PRO A 397 -9.59 7.05 -18.89
N ARG A 398 -9.11 6.11 -18.09
CA ARG A 398 -7.98 6.22 -17.16
C ARG A 398 -6.93 5.21 -17.54
N THR A 399 -5.66 5.58 -17.41
CA THR A 399 -4.53 4.71 -17.77
C THR A 399 -3.42 4.81 -16.74
N ASN A 400 -2.85 3.66 -16.38
CA ASN A 400 -1.79 3.55 -15.39
C ASN A 400 -2.17 4.18 -14.03
N GLU A 401 -3.42 3.97 -13.62
CA GLU A 401 -3.95 4.47 -12.35
C GLU A 401 -4.55 3.35 -11.50
N MET A 402 -4.55 3.56 -10.20
CA MET A 402 -5.40 2.85 -9.26
C MET A 402 -6.75 3.56 -9.19
N PRO A 403 -7.89 2.84 -9.27
CA PRO A 403 -9.20 3.43 -9.03
C PRO A 403 -9.27 4.06 -7.63
N GLY A 404 -9.82 5.29 -7.58
CA GLY A 404 -9.98 6.02 -6.33
C GLY A 404 -11.02 5.39 -5.40
N ARG A 405 -11.02 5.83 -4.13
CA ARG A 405 -12.03 5.38 -3.16
C ARG A 405 -13.45 5.65 -3.67
N GLY A 406 -14.28 4.62 -3.69
CA GLY A 406 -15.67 4.72 -4.12
C GLY A 406 -15.85 4.93 -5.62
N ALA A 407 -14.78 4.86 -6.42
CA ALA A 407 -14.87 5.00 -7.87
C ALA A 407 -15.79 3.94 -8.46
N VAL A 408 -16.64 4.35 -9.39
CA VAL A 408 -17.47 3.45 -10.20
C VAL A 408 -16.83 3.35 -11.57
N VAL A 409 -16.39 2.15 -11.94
CA VAL A 409 -15.58 1.93 -13.13
C VAL A 409 -16.18 0.87 -14.07
N ARG A 410 -15.74 0.90 -15.33
CA ARG A 410 -15.93 -0.17 -16.30
C ARG A 410 -14.57 -0.69 -16.75
N PHE A 411 -14.47 -2.00 -16.85
CA PHE A 411 -13.31 -2.69 -17.37
C PHE A 411 -13.61 -3.22 -18.76
N PHE A 412 -12.68 -2.95 -19.67
CA PHE A 412 -12.72 -3.51 -21.01
C PHE A 412 -11.73 -4.68 -21.08
N PRO A 413 -11.98 -5.65 -21.97
CA PRO A 413 -10.97 -6.65 -22.29
C PRO A 413 -9.64 -5.93 -22.62
N ALA A 414 -8.52 -6.47 -22.13
CA ALA A 414 -7.23 -6.00 -22.62
C ALA A 414 -7.19 -6.22 -24.15
N PRO A 415 -6.76 -5.21 -24.93
CA PRO A 415 -6.67 -5.34 -26.38
C PRO A 415 -5.70 -6.43 -26.83
#